data_AF-A0A564TKE4-F1
#
_entry.id   AF-A0A564TKE4-F1
#
_cell.length_a   1.000
_cell.length_b   1.000
_cell.length_c   1.000
_cell.angle_alpha   90.00
_cell.angle_beta   90.00
_cell.angle_gamma   90.00
#
_symmetry.space_group_name_H-M   'P 1'
#
loop_
_entity.id
_entity.type
_entity.pdbx_description
1 polymer ?
#
loop_
_entity_poly.entity_id
_entity_poly.type
_entity_poly.pdbx_seq_one_letter_code
_entity_poly.pdbx_strand_id
1 'polypeptide(L)'
;MDNRMYSEYAYQSDPEGDEPSADTTLDEVGLCKGQKFALHYDFGDDWMFTITVSKISEVQGDFKPRIVKSKGGIQQYPDWDEDEFDEE
;
A
#
# COMPACT_ATOMS: atom_id res chain seq x y z
N MET A 1 -8.41 -7.10 -8.23
CA MET A 1 -8.41 -5.75 -7.64
C MET A 1 -8.97 -4.75 -8.63
N ASP A 2 -9.97 -3.98 -8.23
CA ASP A 2 -10.83 -3.15 -9.10
C ASP A 2 -10.62 -1.63 -8.91
N ASN A 3 -9.57 -1.23 -8.18
CA ASN A 3 -9.29 0.16 -7.81
C ASN A 3 -10.43 0.85 -7.03
N ARG A 4 -11.22 0.08 -6.27
CA ARG A 4 -12.23 0.62 -5.36
C ARG A 4 -11.81 0.38 -3.92
N MET A 5 -11.93 1.42 -3.11
CA MET A 5 -11.75 1.32 -1.66
C MET A 5 -12.90 0.49 -1.09
N TYR A 6 -12.59 -0.31 -0.06
CA TYR A 6 -13.57 -1.19 0.60
C TYR A 6 -14.27 -2.20 -0.35
N SER A 7 -13.60 -2.58 -1.44
CA SER A 7 -14.11 -3.60 -2.36
C SER A 7 -14.03 -5.00 -1.76
N GLU A 8 -15.03 -5.84 -2.03
CA GLU A 8 -14.97 -7.27 -1.74
C GLU A 8 -13.90 -8.00 -2.59
N TYR A 9 -13.41 -7.36 -3.66
CA TYR A 9 -12.33 -7.87 -4.51
C TYR A 9 -10.94 -7.35 -4.07
N ALA A 10 -10.70 -7.32 -2.77
CA ALA A 10 -9.46 -6.87 -2.14
C ALA A 10 -8.84 -7.97 -1.27
N TYR A 11 -7.53 -7.92 -1.11
CA TYR A 11 -6.80 -8.67 -0.09
C TYR A 11 -6.68 -7.80 1.15
N GLN A 12 -6.89 -8.38 2.33
CA GLN A 12 -6.85 -7.67 3.61
C GLN A 12 -5.79 -8.29 4.51
N SER A 13 -5.24 -7.48 5.41
CA SER A 13 -4.38 -7.99 6.48
C SER A 13 -5.24 -8.75 7.49
N ASP A 14 -4.74 -9.88 7.96
CA ASP A 14 -5.26 -10.58 9.14
C ASP A 14 -4.24 -10.37 10.28
N PRO A 15 -4.40 -9.31 11.10
CA PRO A 15 -3.44 -8.99 12.14
C PRO A 15 -3.44 -9.97 13.32
N GLU A 16 -4.48 -10.80 13.44
CA GLU A 16 -4.57 -11.83 14.48
C GLU A 16 -3.97 -13.18 14.03
N GLY A 17 -3.71 -13.33 12.73
CA GLY A 17 -3.11 -14.52 12.14
C GLY A 17 -1.57 -14.50 12.19
N ASP A 18 -0.98 -15.65 12.52
CA ASP A 18 0.48 -15.87 12.42
C ASP A 18 0.94 -16.20 10.98
N GLU A 19 0.01 -16.40 10.05
CA GLU A 19 0.25 -16.74 8.65
C GLU A 19 0.14 -15.51 7.74
N PRO A 20 0.71 -15.55 6.51
CA PRO A 20 0.51 -14.50 5.53
C PRO A 20 -0.99 -14.27 5.27
N SER A 21 -1.41 -13.01 5.30
CA SER A 21 -2.82 -12.65 5.13
C SER A 21 -3.38 -12.89 3.73
N ALA A 22 -2.52 -13.27 2.78
CA ALA A 22 -2.90 -13.63 1.43
C ALA A 22 -2.03 -14.78 0.93
N ASP A 23 -2.68 -15.83 0.41
CA ASP A 23 -2.04 -16.96 -0.26
C ASP A 23 -1.90 -16.67 -1.77
N THR A 24 -1.26 -15.55 -2.11
CA THR A 24 -1.00 -15.16 -3.50
C THR A 24 0.19 -14.23 -3.61
N THR A 25 0.84 -14.24 -4.77
CA THR A 25 1.92 -13.33 -5.14
C THR A 25 1.46 -12.26 -6.11
N LEU A 26 2.27 -11.21 -6.29
CA LEU A 26 1.99 -10.14 -7.28
C LEU A 26 1.95 -10.65 -8.74
N ASP A 27 2.56 -11.79 -9.04
CA ASP A 27 2.56 -12.40 -10.37
C ASP A 27 1.24 -13.15 -10.64
N GLU A 28 0.70 -13.83 -9.63
CA GLU A 28 -0.52 -14.64 -9.73
C GLU A 28 -1.81 -13.80 -9.82
N VAL A 29 -1.79 -12.57 -9.30
CA VAL A 29 -2.95 -11.66 -9.35
C VAL A 29 -3.24 -11.09 -10.76
N GLY A 30 -2.41 -11.40 -11.76
CA GLY A 30 -2.68 -11.07 -13.17
C GLY A 30 -2.63 -9.58 -13.50
N LEU A 31 -1.68 -8.84 -12.91
CA LEU A 31 -1.54 -7.40 -13.15
C LEU A 31 -1.22 -7.08 -14.62
N CYS A 32 -1.87 -6.05 -15.15
CA CYS A 32 -1.62 -5.54 -16.48
C CYS A 32 -0.93 -4.17 -16.44
N LYS A 33 -0.09 -3.87 -17.43
CA LYS A 33 0.46 -2.52 -17.61
C LYS A 33 -0.69 -1.50 -17.73
N GLY A 34 -0.60 -0.41 -16.96
CA GLY A 34 -1.61 0.65 -16.90
C GLY A 34 -2.76 0.36 -15.94
N GLN A 35 -2.85 -0.85 -15.37
CA GLN A 35 -3.83 -1.18 -14.35
C GLN A 35 -3.61 -0.31 -13.11
N LYS A 36 -4.72 0.12 -12.52
CA LYS A 36 -4.76 0.81 -11.25
C LYS A 36 -5.36 -0.11 -10.21
N PHE A 37 -4.85 -0.03 -8.99
CA PHE A 37 -5.46 -0.64 -7.82
C PHE A 37 -5.22 0.23 -6.59
N ALA A 38 -6.02 0.00 -5.55
CA ALA A 38 -6.00 0.79 -4.35
C ALA A 38 -5.20 0.09 -3.25
N LEU A 39 -4.49 0.88 -2.45
CA LEU A 39 -3.98 0.50 -1.13
C LEU A 39 -4.68 1.38 -0.11
N HIS A 40 -5.40 0.76 0.80
CA HIS A 40 -5.92 1.40 2.00
C HIS A 40 -4.99 0.99 3.15
N TYR A 41 -4.33 1.98 3.75
CA TYR A 41 -3.36 1.78 4.82
C TYR A 41 -3.80 2.61 6.01
N ASP A 42 -3.56 2.08 7.22
CA ASP A 42 -3.96 2.73 8.47
C ASP A 42 -5.43 3.16 8.47
N PHE A 43 -6.30 2.21 8.85
CA PHE A 43 -7.74 2.41 8.89
C PHE A 43 -8.19 3.47 9.92
N GLY A 44 -7.32 3.88 10.86
CA GLY A 44 -7.63 4.95 11.81
C GLY A 44 -7.64 6.32 11.14
N ASP A 45 -6.64 6.56 10.28
CA ASP A 45 -6.45 7.82 9.56
C ASP A 45 -6.94 7.78 8.09
N ASP A 46 -7.44 6.63 7.62
CA ASP A 46 -8.06 6.42 6.29
C ASP A 46 -7.12 6.78 5.13
N TRP A 47 -5.85 6.38 5.20
CA TRP A 47 -4.88 6.69 4.13
C TRP A 47 -5.16 5.87 2.87
N MET A 48 -5.52 6.58 1.81
CA MET A 48 -5.90 6.00 0.52
C MET A 48 -4.88 6.31 -0.57
N PHE A 49 -4.27 5.26 -1.13
CA PHE A 49 -3.32 5.38 -2.24
C PHE A 49 -3.82 4.68 -3.50
N THR A 50 -3.68 5.34 -4.65
CA THR A 50 -3.85 4.70 -5.95
C THR A 50 -2.48 4.27 -6.49
N ILE A 51 -2.31 2.97 -6.70
CA ILE A 51 -1.10 2.38 -7.28
C ILE A 51 -1.35 2.13 -8.77
N THR A 52 -0.41 2.54 -9.62
CA THR A 52 -0.47 2.33 -11.08
C THR A 52 0.68 1.45 -11.55
N VAL A 53 0.36 0.34 -12.21
CA VAL A 53 1.35 -0.57 -12.80
C VAL A 53 1.98 0.11 -14.03
N SER A 54 3.18 0.64 -13.86
CA SER A 54 3.84 1.41 -14.92
C SER A 54 4.50 0.52 -15.99
N LYS A 55 5.13 -0.58 -15.56
CA LYS A 55 5.83 -1.54 -16.43
C LYS A 55 5.89 -2.89 -15.74
N ILE A 56 5.78 -3.96 -16.53
CA ILE A 56 6.08 -5.34 -16.13
C ILE A 56 7.23 -5.81 -17.02
N SER A 57 8.20 -6.50 -16.45
CA SER A 57 9.35 -7.02 -17.18
C SER A 57 9.87 -8.25 -16.46
N GLU A 58 10.09 -9.33 -17.21
CA GLU A 58 10.80 -10.49 -16.69
C GLU A 58 12.27 -10.13 -16.45
N VAL A 59 12.80 -10.56 -15.32
CA VAL A 59 14.20 -10.33 -14.92
C VAL A 59 14.83 -11.65 -14.52
N GLN A 60 16.14 -11.78 -14.78
CA GLN A 60 16.91 -12.93 -14.30
C GLN A 60 17.43 -12.62 -12.89
N GLY A 61 17.09 -13.47 -11.93
CA GLY A 61 17.49 -13.32 -10.53
C GLY A 61 16.45 -12.61 -9.66
N ASP A 62 16.66 -12.73 -8.35
CA ASP A 62 15.83 -12.10 -7.33
C ASP A 62 16.16 -10.61 -7.21
N PHE A 63 15.12 -9.81 -6.96
CA PHE A 63 15.28 -8.37 -6.79
C PHE A 63 14.52 -7.89 -5.56
N LYS A 64 15.21 -7.13 -4.70
CA LYS A 64 14.58 -6.48 -3.53
C LYS A 64 13.88 -5.19 -3.97
N PRO A 65 12.66 -4.88 -3.48
CA PRO A 65 11.99 -3.63 -3.78
C PRO A 65 12.90 -2.42 -3.52
N ARG A 66 12.93 -1.44 -4.44
CA ARG A 66 13.70 -0.19 -4.28
C ARG A 66 12.93 1.01 -4.79
N ILE A 67 13.20 2.16 -4.20
CA ILE A 67 12.72 3.45 -4.69
C ILE A 67 13.58 3.85 -5.89
N VAL A 68 12.96 4.03 -7.06
CA VAL A 68 13.65 4.51 -8.28
C VAL A 68 13.49 6.01 -8.51
N LYS A 69 12.40 6.59 -7.98
CA LYS A 69 12.10 8.02 -8.02
C LYS A 69 11.10 8.33 -6.91
N SER A 70 11.23 9.49 -6.28
CA SER A 70 10.27 10.03 -5.33
C SER A 70 10.01 11.50 -5.64
N LYS A 71 8.87 12.01 -5.16
CA LYS A 71 8.55 13.43 -5.16
C LYS A 71 7.81 13.74 -3.86
N GLY A 72 8.31 14.73 -3.13
CA GLY A 72 7.81 15.04 -1.79
C GLY A 72 8.22 13.98 -0.77
N GLY A 73 7.67 14.12 0.43
CA GLY A 73 7.76 13.17 1.52
C GLY A 73 6.40 13.06 2.19
N ILE A 74 6.18 11.94 2.86
CA ILE A 74 4.98 11.67 3.65
C ILE A 74 5.47 11.35 5.06
N GLN A 75 4.84 11.93 6.07
CA GLN A 75 5.16 11.70 7.48
C GLN A 75 3.86 11.28 8.16
N GLN A 76 3.84 10.02 8.61
CA GLN A 76 2.74 9.46 9.40
C GLN A 76 3.06 9.79 10.86
N TYR A 77 2.35 10.77 11.42
CA TYR A 77 2.60 11.37 12.75
C TYR A 77 3.89 12.20 12.83
N PRO A 78 3.83 13.52 12.56
CA PRO A 78 4.88 14.41 13.00
C PRO A 78 4.99 14.45 14.52
N ASP A 79 6.18 14.74 15.04
CA ASP A 79 6.36 15.04 16.45
C ASP A 79 5.61 16.35 16.72
N TRP A 80 4.40 16.25 17.26
CA TRP A 80 3.65 17.39 17.77
C TRP A 80 4.20 17.71 19.16
N ASP A 81 4.58 18.96 19.43
CA ASP A 81 4.97 19.36 20.78
C ASP A 81 3.76 19.16 21.71
N GLU A 82 3.94 18.33 22.76
CA GLU A 82 2.89 17.98 23.73
C GLU A 82 2.30 19.21 24.45
N ASP A 83 2.99 20.35 24.40
CA ASP A 83 2.59 21.62 25.03
C ASP A 83 1.51 22.41 24.25
N GLU A 84 1.14 22.00 23.03
CA GLU A 84 0.17 22.73 22.19
C GLU A 84 -1.30 22.29 22.39
N PHE A 85 -1.52 21.24 23.19
CA PHE A 85 -2.84 20.58 23.37
C PHE A 85 -3.53 20.88 24.72
N ASP A 86 -3.02 21.82 25.52
CA ASP A 86 -3.56 22.16 26.86
C ASP A 86 -4.33 23.52 26.91
N GLU A 87 -4.80 24.04 25.77
CA GLU A 87 -5.73 25.19 25.71
C GLU A 87 -7.03 24.83 24.95
N GLU A 88 -8.00 24.22 25.64
CA GLU A 88 -9.41 24.71 25.76
C GLU A 88 -10.21 23.97 26.85
#